data_AF-A0A955U885-F1
#
_entry.id   AF-A0A955U885-F1
#
_cell.length_a   1.000
_cell.length_b   1.000
_cell.length_c   1.000
_cell.angle_alpha   90.00
_cell.angle_beta   90.00
_cell.angle_gamma   90.00
#
_symmetry.space_group_name_H-M   'P 1'
#
loop_
_entity.id
_entity.type
_entity.pdbx_description
1 polymer ?
#
loop_
_entity_poly.entity_id
_entity_poly.type
_entity_poly.pdbx_seq_one_letter_code
_entity_poly.pdbx_strand_id
1 'polypeptide(L)'
;MSITDRIGAIARRARESRRRVWSGDGRTWVELRGRADDERLDRIVERLQGVPGIRWVRWNASLQRLVIAHDAPAEAVLEAVREVERACGLGQEPFAADPPKHPGDTTARTRSVVRAAANVASVGIGAALGVTGERPAPMTIDLAALSQALENLPAARRWIDDQLGGSRSDLLLGLANSASSALARGATGQAVDLVSRGLRLMEIRAQRDAWRRREPELGGRPEDHPSVATPVGERPGHLPRGPIERYSEPAAMASLGGFGFGVAATGKAERAAASILGAVPKPARVGREAFGATLGRHLAQRGVVVTDNRVLRRLDRVDTVVLPAELLRPRWGELEDLLPLGNAGRGEVQIRAHRLFLPEQPDDARVEGEWALLPVDAPVGGPRAAFAAGLPGRSFLELRRGDRAMGLVAVRPVVEAALRALVAQVRRLGLGLLVCAEQADPVLWAHPDEVVSSVDLLRRVRELQSDDHGVLLVTVGEEVASAAADVSLALHDPSRPTPWRAHLVGRALADVELLLEAVDAARRASRQSAWIAGAEAAAGLAQSLQGQKYSTIRR
;
A
#
# COMPACT_ATOMS: atom_id res chain seq x y z
N MET A 1 -1.81 -35.47 12.48
CA MET A 1 -1.67 -34.01 12.45
C MET A 1 -0.19 -33.69 12.26
N SER A 2 0.19 -33.01 11.18
CA SER A 2 1.60 -32.76 10.86
C SER A 2 2.24 -31.80 11.88
N ILE A 3 3.56 -31.89 12.08
CA ILE A 3 4.34 -30.94 12.91
C ILE A 3 4.11 -29.49 12.44
N THR A 4 3.95 -29.28 11.13
CA THR A 4 3.61 -27.97 10.54
C THR A 4 2.25 -27.44 11.01
N ASP A 5 1.26 -28.32 11.17
CA ASP A 5 -0.10 -27.94 11.59
C ASP A 5 -0.11 -27.58 13.09
N ARG A 6 0.68 -28.29 13.89
CA ARG A 6 0.89 -27.98 15.32
C ARG A 6 1.57 -26.62 15.50
N ILE A 7 2.65 -26.36 14.75
CA ILE A 7 3.36 -25.07 14.78
C ILE A 7 2.43 -23.94 14.31
N GLY A 8 1.64 -24.17 13.25
CA GLY A 8 0.64 -23.23 12.75
C GLY A 8 -0.42 -22.89 13.81
N ALA A 9 -0.95 -23.91 14.50
CA ALA A 9 -1.96 -23.75 15.55
C ALA A 9 -1.41 -22.99 16.78
N ILE A 10 -0.19 -23.28 17.22
CA ILE A 10 0.47 -22.57 18.32
C ILE A 10 0.72 -21.11 17.95
N ALA A 11 1.26 -20.86 16.76
CA ALA A 11 1.53 -19.49 16.28
C ALA A 11 0.24 -18.68 16.05
N ARG A 12 -0.88 -19.34 15.74
CA ARG A 12 -2.21 -18.72 15.66
C ARG A 12 -2.73 -18.38 17.06
N ARG A 13 -2.68 -19.33 18.00
CA ARG A 13 -3.14 -19.12 19.39
C ARG A 13 -2.35 -18.02 20.12
N ALA A 14 -1.04 -17.93 19.87
CA ALA A 14 -0.19 -16.85 20.39
C ALA A 14 -0.47 -15.48 19.75
N ARG A 15 -1.02 -15.44 18.52
CA ARG A 15 -1.49 -14.19 17.89
C ARG A 15 -2.82 -13.74 18.48
N GLU A 16 -3.74 -14.69 18.63
CA GLU A 16 -5.09 -14.46 19.18
C GLU A 16 -5.07 -14.07 20.67
N SER A 17 -3.94 -14.27 21.36
CA SER A 17 -3.76 -13.86 22.77
C SER A 17 -3.08 -12.50 22.95
N ARG A 18 -2.39 -11.96 21.93
CA ARG A 18 -1.60 -10.72 22.06
C ARG A 18 -2.30 -9.54 21.40
N ARG A 19 -2.73 -8.59 22.23
CA ARG A 19 -3.31 -7.31 21.81
C ARG A 19 -2.33 -6.49 20.96
N ARG A 20 -2.82 -5.92 19.85
CA ARG A 20 -2.11 -4.86 19.13
C ARG A 20 -2.43 -3.50 19.72
N VAL A 21 -1.37 -2.76 20.06
CA VAL A 21 -1.46 -1.41 20.62
C VAL A 21 -0.40 -0.53 19.97
N TRP A 22 -0.78 0.71 19.70
CA TRP A 22 0.14 1.80 19.43
C TRP A 22 -0.23 3.01 20.29
N SER A 23 0.76 3.72 20.82
CA SER A 23 0.55 4.96 21.58
C SER A 23 1.53 6.03 21.12
N GLY A 24 1.08 7.27 21.06
CA GLY A 24 1.85 8.45 20.69
C GLY A 24 1.01 9.71 20.80
N ASP A 25 1.65 10.85 21.11
CA ASP A 25 1.00 12.18 21.16
C ASP A 25 -0.31 12.22 21.99
N GLY A 26 -0.30 11.59 23.17
CA GLY A 26 -1.47 11.54 24.04
C GLY A 26 -2.66 10.75 23.47
N ARG A 27 -2.43 9.89 22.48
CA ARG A 27 -3.43 8.96 21.92
C ARG A 27 -2.95 7.53 22.00
N THR A 28 -3.89 6.62 22.25
CA THR A 28 -3.67 5.17 22.27
C THR A 28 -4.68 4.50 21.35
N TRP A 29 -4.14 3.76 20.38
CA TRP A 29 -4.85 2.96 19.39
C TRP A 29 -4.83 1.50 19.84
N VAL A 30 -6.01 0.95 20.09
CA VAL A 30 -6.18 -0.31 20.80
C VAL A 30 -7.05 -1.25 19.99
N GLU A 31 -6.54 -2.46 19.74
CA GLU A 31 -7.36 -3.55 19.23
C GLU A 31 -8.31 -4.07 20.31
N LEU A 32 -9.59 -4.25 19.97
CA LEU A 32 -10.60 -4.87 20.83
C LEU A 32 -10.65 -6.39 20.64
N ARG A 33 -11.05 -7.11 21.69
CA ARG A 33 -11.34 -8.55 21.61
C ARG A 33 -12.68 -8.83 20.92
N GLY A 34 -12.75 -9.93 20.17
CA GLY A 34 -13.96 -10.35 19.48
C GLY A 34 -14.44 -9.39 18.39
N ARG A 35 -15.57 -9.73 17.76
CA ARG A 35 -16.32 -8.82 16.89
C ARG A 35 -17.48 -8.27 17.71
N ALA A 36 -17.35 -7.05 18.20
CA ALA A 36 -18.45 -6.37 18.86
C ALA A 36 -19.48 -5.93 17.80
N ASP A 37 -20.76 -6.15 18.09
CA ASP A 37 -21.86 -5.52 17.37
C ASP A 37 -21.92 -4.03 17.71
N ASP A 38 -22.67 -3.26 16.93
CA ASP A 38 -22.70 -1.79 17.06
C ASP A 38 -23.15 -1.36 18.47
N GLU A 39 -24.17 -2.02 19.05
CA GLU A 39 -24.64 -1.75 20.41
C GLU A 39 -23.57 -1.97 21.48
N ARG A 40 -22.77 -3.05 21.38
CA ARG A 40 -21.67 -3.29 22.33
C ARG A 40 -20.53 -2.31 22.11
N LEU A 41 -20.23 -1.94 20.86
CA LEU A 41 -19.21 -0.93 20.57
C LEU A 41 -19.59 0.42 21.19
N ASP A 42 -20.83 0.84 21.02
CA ASP A 42 -21.34 2.09 21.60
C ASP A 42 -21.24 2.08 23.13
N ARG A 43 -21.62 0.96 23.76
CA ARG A 43 -21.46 0.78 25.22
C ARG A 43 -20.01 0.84 25.68
N ILE A 44 -19.07 0.25 24.92
CA ILE A 44 -17.64 0.28 25.24
C ILE A 44 -17.13 1.72 25.14
N VAL A 45 -17.49 2.43 24.05
CA VAL A 45 -17.10 3.82 23.82
C VAL A 45 -17.65 4.72 24.94
N GLU A 46 -18.93 4.60 25.28
CA GLU A 46 -19.58 5.36 26.34
C GLU A 46 -18.92 5.14 27.70
N ARG A 47 -18.68 3.88 28.10
CA ARG A 47 -18.02 3.55 29.37
C ARG A 47 -16.61 4.10 29.46
N LEU A 48 -15.83 4.02 28.39
CA LEU A 48 -14.47 4.55 28.37
C LEU A 48 -14.45 6.08 28.34
N GLN A 49 -15.41 6.71 27.68
CA GLN A 49 -15.55 8.17 27.68
C GLN A 49 -15.77 8.73 29.11
N GLY A 50 -16.36 7.95 30.01
CA GLY A 50 -16.55 8.31 31.42
C GLY A 50 -15.34 8.13 32.34
N VAL A 51 -14.22 7.57 31.84
CA VAL A 51 -13.02 7.33 32.66
C VAL A 51 -12.22 8.64 32.85
N PRO A 52 -11.85 9.01 34.09
CA PRO A 52 -11.05 10.21 34.34
C PRO A 52 -9.72 10.23 33.55
N GLY A 53 -9.41 11.37 32.95
CA GLY A 53 -8.20 11.56 32.14
C GLY A 53 -8.32 11.10 30.68
N ILE A 54 -9.48 10.62 30.24
CA ILE A 54 -9.80 10.39 28.83
C ILE A 54 -10.51 11.63 28.26
N ARG A 55 -9.97 12.21 27.19
CA ARG A 55 -10.56 13.37 26.49
C ARG A 55 -11.67 12.94 25.54
N TRP A 56 -11.39 11.93 24.71
CA TRP A 56 -12.40 11.35 23.81
C TRP A 56 -12.06 9.91 23.43
N VAL A 57 -13.10 9.16 23.06
CA VAL A 57 -13.02 7.78 22.57
C VAL A 57 -13.78 7.65 21.26
N ARG A 58 -13.16 7.04 20.25
CA ARG A 58 -13.80 6.72 18.97
C ARG A 58 -13.44 5.33 18.50
N TRP A 59 -14.39 4.64 17.88
CA TRP A 59 -14.11 3.45 17.09
C TRP A 59 -13.77 3.88 15.66
N ASN A 60 -12.60 3.48 15.17
CA ASN A 60 -12.24 3.63 13.77
C ASN A 60 -12.57 2.32 13.04
N ALA A 61 -13.66 2.32 12.27
CA ALA A 61 -14.16 1.11 11.62
C ALA A 61 -13.24 0.60 10.51
N SER A 62 -12.57 1.50 9.78
CA SER A 62 -11.65 1.16 8.70
C SER A 62 -10.41 0.42 9.19
N LEU A 63 -9.82 0.85 10.31
CA LEU A 63 -8.66 0.20 10.92
C LEU A 63 -9.01 -0.84 11.98
N GLN A 64 -10.29 -0.94 12.36
CA GLN A 64 -10.79 -1.78 13.45
C GLN A 64 -9.99 -1.58 14.74
N ARG A 65 -9.89 -0.32 15.17
CA ARG A 65 -9.19 0.09 16.39
C ARG A 65 -10.03 1.07 17.17
N LEU A 66 -10.02 0.90 18.49
CA LEU A 66 -10.46 1.92 19.41
C LEU A 66 -9.36 2.97 19.54
N VAL A 67 -9.69 4.23 19.32
CA VAL A 67 -8.79 5.38 19.40
C VAL A 67 -9.19 6.19 20.63
N ILE A 68 -8.25 6.35 21.54
CA ILE A 68 -8.47 6.99 22.84
C ILE A 68 -7.50 8.14 22.96
N ALA A 69 -7.99 9.37 23.01
CA ALA A 69 -7.19 10.53 23.40
C ALA A 69 -7.26 10.72 24.92
N HIS A 70 -6.11 10.87 25.56
CA HIS A 70 -6.00 10.87 27.01
C HIS A 70 -4.82 11.71 27.52
N ASP A 71 -4.92 12.14 28.77
CA ASP A 71 -3.85 12.77 29.56
C ASP A 71 -3.25 11.80 30.59
N ALA A 72 -3.89 10.63 30.77
CA ALA A 72 -3.43 9.58 31.66
C ALA A 72 -2.23 8.79 31.08
N PRO A 73 -1.48 8.01 31.89
CA PRO A 73 -0.51 7.05 31.39
C PRO A 73 -1.17 5.99 30.48
N ALA A 74 -0.49 5.58 29.40
CA ALA A 74 -1.03 4.63 28.43
C ALA A 74 -1.39 3.27 29.07
N GLU A 75 -0.63 2.84 30.08
CA GLU A 75 -0.89 1.61 30.84
C GLU A 75 -2.22 1.64 31.59
N ALA A 76 -2.58 2.80 32.16
CA ALA A 76 -3.85 2.97 32.87
C ALA A 76 -5.03 2.90 31.89
N VAL A 77 -4.89 3.51 30.71
CA VAL A 77 -5.88 3.44 29.62
C VAL A 77 -6.07 2.00 29.14
N LEU A 78 -4.98 1.24 28.99
CA LEU A 78 -5.07 -0.16 28.58
C LEU A 78 -5.75 -1.04 29.62
N GLU A 79 -5.56 -0.77 30.92
CA GLU A 79 -6.27 -1.50 31.97
C GLU A 79 -7.76 -1.16 31.98
N ALA A 80 -8.12 0.12 31.82
CA ALA A 80 -9.52 0.54 31.66
C ALA A 80 -10.20 -0.16 30.47
N VAL A 81 -9.51 -0.27 29.32
CA VAL A 81 -10.03 -1.03 28.16
C VAL A 81 -10.26 -2.50 28.52
N ARG A 82 -9.33 -3.16 29.21
CA ARG A 82 -9.49 -4.57 29.62
C ARG A 82 -10.65 -4.75 30.59
N GLU A 83 -10.86 -3.81 31.50
CA GLU A 83 -11.97 -3.84 32.45
C GLU A 83 -13.32 -3.68 31.73
N VAL A 84 -13.42 -2.71 30.82
CA VAL A 84 -14.64 -2.50 30.03
C VAL A 84 -14.93 -3.68 29.12
N GLU A 85 -13.91 -4.27 28.47
CA GLU A 85 -14.07 -5.50 27.70
C GLU A 85 -14.58 -6.67 28.55
N ARG A 86 -14.05 -6.84 29.77
CA ARG A 86 -14.52 -7.87 30.71
C ARG A 86 -15.99 -7.62 31.10
N ALA A 87 -16.35 -6.38 31.40
CA ALA A 87 -17.71 -6.00 31.76
C ALA A 87 -18.71 -6.17 30.58
N CYS A 88 -18.24 -6.04 29.34
CA CYS A 88 -19.03 -6.27 28.13
C CYS A 88 -18.96 -7.71 27.61
N GLY A 89 -18.37 -8.65 28.37
CA GLY A 89 -18.32 -10.08 28.00
C GLY A 89 -17.24 -10.46 26.97
N LEU A 90 -16.36 -9.55 26.57
CA LEU A 90 -15.31 -9.78 25.57
C LEU A 90 -13.99 -10.31 26.17
N GLY A 91 -13.90 -10.43 27.49
CA GLY A 91 -12.64 -10.77 28.18
C GLY A 91 -11.98 -12.09 27.76
N GLN A 92 -12.78 -13.06 27.29
CA GLN A 92 -12.31 -14.38 26.83
C GLN A 92 -12.29 -14.53 25.30
N GLU A 93 -12.82 -13.55 24.56
CA GLU A 93 -12.86 -13.60 23.11
C GLU A 93 -11.45 -13.45 22.51
N PRO A 94 -11.10 -14.21 21.46
CA PRO A 94 -9.82 -14.06 20.80
C PRO A 94 -9.71 -12.71 20.08
N PHE A 95 -8.49 -12.21 19.92
CA PHE A 95 -8.24 -11.13 18.97
C PHE A 95 -8.40 -11.62 17.53
N ALA A 96 -8.73 -10.71 16.61
CA ALA A 96 -8.85 -11.04 15.20
C ALA A 96 -7.56 -11.71 14.67
N ALA A 97 -7.69 -12.82 13.96
CA ALA A 97 -6.52 -13.53 13.41
C ALA A 97 -5.78 -12.67 12.36
N ASP A 98 -6.52 -11.93 11.55
CA ASP A 98 -6.01 -11.03 10.51
C ASP A 98 -6.83 -9.74 10.41
N PRO A 99 -6.71 -8.80 11.36
CA PRO A 99 -7.40 -7.51 11.25
C PRO A 99 -6.78 -6.66 10.12
N PRO A 100 -7.49 -5.58 9.74
CA PRO A 100 -6.92 -4.51 8.95
C PRO A 100 -5.56 -4.09 9.48
N LYS A 101 -4.66 -3.76 8.55
CA LYS A 101 -3.30 -3.35 8.89
C LYS A 101 -3.33 -1.93 9.42
N HIS A 102 -2.64 -1.70 10.53
CA HIS A 102 -2.51 -0.38 11.12
C HIS A 102 -1.08 0.16 10.90
N PRO A 103 -0.89 1.43 10.49
CA PRO A 103 0.45 1.99 10.23
C PRO A 103 1.40 1.92 11.43
N GLY A 104 0.86 2.02 12.65
CA GLY A 104 1.58 1.89 13.91
C GLY A 104 1.81 0.45 14.42
N ASP A 105 1.35 -0.60 13.72
CA ASP A 105 1.42 -1.97 14.22
C ASP A 105 2.86 -2.45 14.48
N THR A 106 3.16 -2.78 15.74
CA THR A 106 4.48 -3.22 16.20
C THR A 106 4.77 -4.70 15.91
N THR A 107 3.74 -5.51 15.64
CA THR A 107 3.86 -6.97 15.42
C THR A 107 4.64 -7.33 14.15
N ALA A 108 4.62 -6.48 13.12
CA ALA A 108 5.45 -6.64 11.92
C ALA A 108 6.95 -6.46 12.22
N ARG A 109 7.30 -5.55 13.15
CA ARG A 109 8.67 -5.31 13.60
C ARG A 109 9.22 -6.49 14.38
N THR A 110 8.48 -7.00 15.36
CA THR A 110 8.95 -8.13 16.20
C THR A 110 9.21 -9.37 15.37
N ARG A 111 8.33 -9.74 14.43
CA ARG A 111 8.57 -10.90 13.55
C ARG A 111 9.75 -10.71 12.60
N SER A 112 9.92 -9.51 12.06
CA SER A 112 11.01 -9.22 11.12
C SER A 112 12.37 -9.18 11.82
N VAL A 113 12.43 -8.61 13.03
CA VAL A 113 13.64 -8.59 13.88
C VAL A 113 13.98 -9.99 14.39
N VAL A 114 13.01 -10.76 14.90
CA VAL A 114 13.23 -12.14 15.36
C VAL A 114 13.74 -13.03 14.23
N ARG A 115 13.14 -12.93 13.02
CA ARG A 115 13.64 -13.67 11.85
C ARG A 115 15.00 -13.17 11.38
N ALA A 116 15.26 -11.87 11.41
CA ALA A 116 16.58 -11.33 11.04
C ALA A 116 17.68 -11.80 11.99
N ALA A 117 17.43 -11.80 13.31
CA ALA A 117 18.35 -12.28 14.32
C ALA A 117 18.68 -13.78 14.14
N ALA A 118 17.67 -14.62 13.88
CA ALA A 118 17.87 -16.04 13.59
C ALA A 118 18.79 -16.27 12.38
N ASN A 119 18.74 -15.40 11.38
CA ASN A 119 19.58 -15.52 10.19
C ASN A 119 20.99 -14.95 10.36
N VAL A 120 21.17 -13.86 11.11
CA VAL A 120 22.51 -13.36 11.44
C VAL A 120 23.28 -14.41 12.26
N ALA A 121 22.59 -15.09 13.18
CA ALA A 121 23.16 -16.25 13.87
C ALA A 121 23.54 -17.36 12.89
N SER A 122 22.69 -17.72 11.92
CA SER A 122 23.02 -18.76 10.93
C SER A 122 24.17 -18.36 9.98
N VAL A 123 24.26 -17.08 9.59
CA VAL A 123 25.35 -16.56 8.75
C VAL A 123 26.66 -16.52 9.56
N GLY A 124 26.61 -16.10 10.82
CA GLY A 124 27.76 -16.09 11.72
C GLY A 124 28.30 -17.50 11.97
N ILE A 125 27.42 -18.48 12.18
CA ILE A 125 27.78 -19.90 12.30
C ILE A 125 28.39 -20.41 10.98
N GLY A 126 27.78 -20.10 9.83
CA GLY A 126 28.29 -20.51 8.52
C GLY A 126 29.66 -19.89 8.17
N ALA A 127 29.89 -18.62 8.52
CA ALA A 127 31.16 -17.94 8.31
C ALA A 127 32.25 -18.47 9.27
N ALA A 128 31.92 -18.71 10.54
CA ALA A 128 32.85 -19.31 11.51
C ALA A 128 33.29 -20.71 11.09
N LEU A 129 32.39 -21.53 10.54
CA LEU A 129 32.70 -22.86 10.00
C LEU A 129 33.42 -22.83 8.64
N GLY A 130 33.30 -21.74 7.87
CA GLY A 130 33.98 -21.58 6.58
C GLY A 130 35.43 -21.07 6.69
N VAL A 131 35.77 -20.36 7.77
CA VAL A 131 37.10 -19.80 8.02
C VAL A 131 38.13 -20.86 8.43
N THR A 132 37.70 -22.03 8.90
CA THR A 132 38.60 -23.13 9.31
C THR A 132 39.19 -23.92 8.14
N GLY A 133 38.82 -23.62 6.89
CA GLY A 133 39.47 -24.17 5.69
C GLY A 133 39.19 -25.65 5.39
N GLU A 134 38.56 -26.38 6.30
CA GLU A 134 38.14 -27.76 6.08
C GLU A 134 36.78 -27.78 5.37
N ARG A 135 36.76 -28.25 4.11
CA ARG A 135 35.49 -28.60 3.45
C ARG A 135 34.86 -29.74 4.26
N PRO A 136 33.66 -29.57 4.82
CA PRO A 136 33.06 -30.67 5.56
C PRO A 136 32.75 -31.79 4.56
N ALA A 137 33.35 -32.96 4.80
CA ALA A 137 32.69 -34.23 4.49
C ALA A 137 31.27 -34.17 5.08
N PRO A 138 30.27 -34.93 4.58
CA PRO A 138 28.90 -34.85 5.09
C PRO A 138 28.88 -35.20 6.59
N MET A 139 29.02 -34.19 7.44
CA MET A 139 29.13 -34.32 8.88
C MET A 139 27.72 -34.21 9.44
N THR A 140 27.27 -35.32 10.04
CA THR A 140 26.24 -35.32 11.06
C THR A 140 26.64 -34.32 12.14
N ILE A 141 25.90 -33.21 12.25
CA ILE A 141 26.13 -32.20 13.28
C ILE A 141 25.87 -32.88 14.64
N ASP A 142 26.91 -33.01 15.47
CA ASP A 142 26.78 -33.55 16.82
C ASP A 142 26.01 -32.55 17.70
N LEU A 143 24.80 -32.95 18.10
CA LEU A 143 23.90 -32.17 18.94
C LEU A 143 24.52 -31.84 20.30
N ALA A 144 25.48 -32.64 20.78
CA ALA A 144 26.17 -32.40 22.05
C ALA A 144 27.11 -31.19 21.97
N ALA A 145 27.85 -31.04 20.86
CA ALA A 145 28.76 -29.91 20.64
C ALA A 145 27.98 -28.59 20.48
N LEU A 146 26.82 -28.64 19.83
CA LEU A 146 25.93 -27.49 19.70
C LEU A 146 25.32 -27.09 21.05
N SER A 147 24.97 -28.07 21.90
CA SER A 147 24.47 -27.86 23.26
C SER A 147 25.51 -27.18 24.14
N GLN A 148 26.76 -27.66 24.12
CA GLN A 148 27.86 -27.07 24.89
C GLN A 148 28.19 -25.63 24.46
N ALA A 149 28.19 -25.34 23.15
CA ALA A 149 28.42 -23.98 22.66
C ALA A 149 27.30 -23.01 23.07
N LEU A 150 26.05 -23.48 23.10
CA LEU A 150 24.89 -22.70 23.55
C LEU A 150 24.87 -22.48 25.07
N GLU A 151 25.33 -23.47 25.85
CA GLU A 151 25.43 -23.36 27.32
C GLU A 151 26.47 -22.33 27.78
N ASN A 152 27.52 -22.10 26.98
CA ASN A 152 28.62 -21.20 27.31
C ASN A 152 28.37 -19.71 26.96
N LEU A 153 27.20 -19.34 26.42
CA LEU A 153 26.88 -17.95 26.03
C LEU A 153 25.83 -17.31 26.96
N PRO A 154 26.23 -16.44 27.92
CA PRO A 154 25.33 -15.86 28.92
C PRO A 154 24.21 -14.96 28.36
N ALA A 155 24.42 -14.41 27.15
CA ALA A 155 23.42 -13.60 26.45
C ALA A 155 22.36 -14.46 25.74
N ALA A 156 22.73 -15.65 25.26
CA ALA A 156 21.81 -16.59 24.63
C ALA A 156 20.83 -17.17 25.64
N ARG A 157 21.31 -17.51 26.85
CA ARG A 157 20.50 -18.05 27.95
C ARG A 157 19.38 -17.10 28.39
N ARG A 158 19.71 -15.82 28.61
CA ARG A 158 18.71 -14.77 28.95
C ARG A 158 17.70 -14.54 27.83
N TRP A 159 18.15 -14.52 26.58
CA TRP A 159 17.27 -14.32 25.43
C TRP A 159 16.28 -15.49 25.20
N ILE A 160 16.71 -16.73 25.47
CA ILE A 160 15.87 -17.94 25.37
C ILE A 160 14.84 -17.97 26.51
N ASP A 161 15.26 -17.68 27.73
CA ASP A 161 14.41 -17.71 28.91
C ASP A 161 13.37 -16.55 28.92
N ASP A 162 13.72 -15.37 28.40
CA ASP A 162 12.85 -14.17 28.42
C ASP A 162 11.73 -14.17 27.36
N GLN A 163 11.85 -14.95 26.27
CA GLN A 163 10.93 -14.84 25.12
C GLN A 163 10.10 -16.09 24.83
N LEU A 164 10.51 -17.27 25.29
CA LEU A 164 9.97 -18.55 24.80
C LEU A 164 9.93 -19.61 25.89
N GLY A 165 9.04 -19.46 26.88
CA GLY A 165 8.78 -20.44 27.95
C GLY A 165 8.25 -21.81 27.47
N GLY A 166 8.93 -22.47 26.54
CA GLY A 166 8.60 -23.79 25.99
C GLY A 166 9.72 -24.39 25.13
N SER A 167 10.16 -25.59 25.54
CA SER A 167 11.03 -26.61 24.91
C SER A 167 12.24 -26.16 24.06
N ARG A 168 13.43 -26.27 24.66
CA ARG A 168 14.77 -26.02 24.07
C ARG A 168 15.05 -26.85 22.80
N SER A 169 14.39 -27.99 22.64
CA SER A 169 14.64 -28.96 21.56
C SER A 169 14.23 -28.43 20.16
N ASP A 170 13.17 -27.62 20.07
CA ASP A 170 12.66 -27.12 18.79
C ASP A 170 13.57 -26.03 18.19
N LEU A 171 14.24 -25.26 19.04
CA LEU A 171 15.24 -24.27 18.63
C LEU A 171 16.51 -24.96 18.12
N LEU A 172 16.97 -26.02 18.80
CA LEU A 172 18.13 -26.79 18.38
C LEU A 172 17.89 -27.47 17.03
N LEU A 173 16.71 -28.07 16.83
CA LEU A 173 16.32 -28.64 15.55
C LEU A 173 16.18 -27.57 14.45
N GLY A 174 15.61 -26.42 14.77
CA GLY A 174 15.48 -25.30 13.83
C GLY A 174 16.83 -24.70 13.41
N LEU A 175 17.77 -24.59 14.35
CA LEU A 175 19.13 -24.11 14.09
C LEU A 175 19.96 -25.15 13.33
N ALA A 176 19.88 -26.43 13.68
CA ALA A 176 20.56 -27.52 12.97
C ALA A 176 20.07 -27.64 11.52
N ASN A 177 18.75 -27.59 11.28
CA ASN A 177 18.21 -27.58 9.91
C ASN A 177 18.60 -26.33 9.13
N SER A 178 18.69 -25.17 9.79
CA SER A 178 19.12 -23.91 9.16
C SER A 178 20.61 -23.94 8.82
N ALA A 179 21.45 -24.52 9.69
CA ALA A 179 22.89 -24.70 9.49
C ALA A 179 23.18 -25.71 8.36
N SER A 180 22.45 -26.84 8.34
CA SER A 180 22.54 -27.83 7.25
C SER A 180 22.09 -27.23 5.91
N SER A 181 20.99 -26.47 5.90
CA SER A 181 20.54 -25.74 4.72
C SER A 181 21.47 -24.61 4.29
N ALA A 182 22.18 -24.00 5.23
CA ALA A 182 23.17 -22.95 5.02
C ALA A 182 24.41 -23.47 4.28
N LEU A 183 24.88 -24.65 4.66
CA LEU A 183 26.00 -25.35 4.01
C LEU A 183 25.65 -25.82 2.59
N ALA A 184 24.38 -26.20 2.34
CA ALA A 184 23.93 -26.66 1.03
C ALA A 184 23.66 -25.54 0.00
N ARG A 185 23.38 -24.30 0.44
CA ARG A 185 22.94 -23.18 -0.45
C ARG A 185 24.03 -22.16 -0.79
N GLY A 186 25.24 -22.28 -0.22
CA GLY A 186 26.35 -21.35 -0.43
C GLY A 186 26.19 -19.98 0.22
N ALA A 187 27.29 -19.21 0.32
CA ALA A 187 27.34 -17.91 1.00
C ALA A 187 26.49 -16.81 0.32
N THR A 188 26.35 -16.87 -1.01
CA THR A 188 25.67 -15.85 -1.82
C THR A 188 24.17 -15.77 -1.55
N GLY A 189 23.50 -16.93 -1.40
CA GLY A 189 22.06 -16.99 -1.12
C GLY A 189 21.69 -16.41 0.25
N GLN A 190 22.58 -16.53 1.23
CA GLN A 190 22.38 -15.95 2.57
C GLN A 190 22.58 -14.44 2.58
N ALA A 191 23.55 -13.93 1.82
CA ALA A 191 23.79 -12.49 1.68
C ALA A 191 22.55 -11.80 1.07
N VAL A 192 21.96 -12.39 0.03
CA VAL A 192 20.71 -11.87 -0.58
C VAL A 192 19.58 -11.84 0.45
N ASP A 193 19.35 -12.94 1.18
CA ASP A 193 18.31 -13.00 2.21
C ASP A 193 18.55 -11.97 3.33
N LEU A 194 19.80 -11.69 3.71
CA LEU A 194 20.16 -10.67 4.69
C LEU A 194 19.85 -9.25 4.18
N VAL A 195 20.25 -8.93 2.94
CA VAL A 195 19.98 -7.63 2.30
C VAL A 195 18.47 -7.38 2.21
N SER A 196 17.70 -8.35 1.72
CA SER A 196 16.24 -8.20 1.60
C SER A 196 15.56 -7.94 2.95
N ARG A 197 16.04 -8.57 4.02
CA ARG A 197 15.53 -8.33 5.38
C ARG A 197 15.95 -6.97 5.91
N GLY A 198 17.18 -6.53 5.62
CA GLY A 198 17.67 -5.19 5.91
C GLY A 198 16.77 -4.12 5.28
N LEU A 199 16.45 -4.26 3.99
CA LEU A 199 15.52 -3.36 3.28
C LEU A 199 14.15 -3.30 3.96
N ARG A 200 13.58 -4.46 4.31
CA ARG A 200 12.29 -4.54 5.01
C ARG A 200 12.33 -3.91 6.41
N LEU A 201 13.44 -4.05 7.13
CA LEU A 201 13.61 -3.39 8.44
C LEU A 201 13.65 -1.87 8.27
N MET A 202 14.32 -1.38 7.22
CA MET A 202 14.37 0.04 6.91
C MET A 202 13.00 0.58 6.47
N GLU A 203 12.23 -0.17 5.69
CA GLU A 203 10.82 0.11 5.36
C GLU A 203 9.99 0.27 6.65
N ILE A 204 10.02 -0.73 7.54
CA ILE A 204 9.25 -0.72 8.79
C ILE A 204 9.63 0.46 9.69
N ARG A 205 10.92 0.78 9.80
CA ARG A 205 11.40 1.94 10.58
C ARG A 205 10.87 3.24 9.99
N ALA A 206 11.05 3.44 8.69
CA ALA A 206 10.59 4.65 8.00
C ALA A 206 9.07 4.82 8.13
N GLN A 207 8.29 3.75 7.95
CA GLN A 207 6.83 3.77 8.11
C GLN A 207 6.39 4.17 9.52
N ARG A 208 7.03 3.61 10.55
CA ARG A 208 6.75 3.99 11.94
C ARG A 208 7.07 5.47 12.20
N ASP A 209 8.18 5.96 11.67
CA ASP A 209 8.57 7.36 11.86
C ASP A 209 7.64 8.31 11.09
N ALA A 210 7.21 7.92 9.89
CA ALA A 210 6.19 8.63 9.12
C ALA A 210 4.87 8.68 9.89
N TRP A 211 4.38 7.54 10.37
CA TRP A 211 3.17 7.45 11.18
C TRP A 211 3.27 8.33 12.44
N ARG A 212 4.36 8.25 13.21
CA ARG A 212 4.54 9.09 14.40
C ARG A 212 4.48 10.59 14.11
N ARG A 213 4.99 11.03 12.96
CA ARG A 213 4.93 12.45 12.56
C ARG A 213 3.56 12.86 12.05
N ARG A 214 2.85 11.94 11.39
CA ARG A 214 1.59 12.18 10.68
C ARG A 214 0.35 11.90 11.52
N GLU A 215 0.46 11.10 12.57
CA GLU A 215 -0.66 10.69 13.39
C GLU A 215 -1.39 11.87 14.07
N PRO A 216 -0.72 12.96 14.50
CA PRO A 216 -1.42 14.15 14.99
C PRO A 216 -2.26 14.86 13.93
N GLU A 217 -1.84 14.83 12.68
CA GLU A 217 -2.57 15.41 11.55
C GLU A 217 -3.74 14.52 11.11
N LEU A 218 -3.53 13.20 11.13
CA LEU A 218 -4.46 12.23 10.55
C LEU A 218 -5.48 11.65 11.56
N GLY A 219 -5.11 11.55 12.83
CA GLY A 219 -5.96 10.97 13.87
C GLY A 219 -6.12 11.90 15.06
N GLY A 220 -5.90 13.20 14.84
CA GLY A 220 -5.90 14.20 15.90
C GLY A 220 -7.30 14.51 16.40
N ARG A 221 -8.31 14.42 15.53
CA ARG A 221 -9.66 14.88 15.80
C ARG A 221 -10.66 13.72 15.85
N PRO A 222 -11.72 13.81 16.68
CA PRO A 222 -12.74 12.77 16.73
C PRO A 222 -13.39 12.44 15.37
N GLU A 223 -13.59 13.46 14.52
CA GLU A 223 -14.16 13.35 13.17
C GLU A 223 -13.28 12.57 12.19
N ASP A 224 -11.98 12.42 12.47
CA ASP A 224 -11.10 11.57 11.67
C ASP A 224 -11.45 10.10 11.79
N HIS A 225 -12.25 9.68 12.77
CA HIS A 225 -12.51 8.27 13.07
C HIS A 225 -13.97 7.90 12.82
N PRO A 226 -14.36 7.61 11.55
CA PRO A 226 -15.71 7.15 11.26
C PRO A 226 -15.98 5.80 11.93
N SER A 227 -17.09 5.73 12.66
CA SER A 227 -17.55 4.54 13.39
C SER A 227 -18.19 3.48 12.48
N VAL A 228 -18.50 3.84 11.24
CA VAL A 228 -19.11 2.95 10.25
C VAL A 228 -18.19 2.83 9.03
N ALA A 229 -17.91 1.60 8.62
CA ALA A 229 -17.23 1.31 7.37
C ALA A 229 -18.04 0.29 6.57
N THR A 230 -18.45 0.68 5.36
CA THR A 230 -19.02 -0.20 4.33
C THR A 230 -18.06 -1.36 4.09
N PRO A 231 -18.48 -2.61 4.38
CA PRO A 231 -17.66 -3.77 4.09
C PRO A 231 -17.41 -3.87 2.60
N VAL A 232 -16.14 -4.03 2.24
CA VAL A 232 -15.73 -4.27 0.86
C VAL A 232 -15.38 -5.75 0.74
N GLY A 233 -16.11 -6.46 -0.12
CA GLY A 233 -15.89 -7.89 -0.36
C GLY A 233 -14.51 -8.20 -0.96
N GLU A 234 -14.24 -9.49 -1.18
CA GLU A 234 -13.01 -9.90 -1.85
C GLU A 234 -12.95 -9.37 -3.30
N ARG A 235 -11.74 -9.23 -3.83
CA ARG A 235 -11.52 -8.84 -5.23
C ARG A 235 -12.11 -9.91 -6.15
N PRO A 236 -12.99 -9.55 -7.12
CA PRO A 236 -13.41 -10.48 -8.15
C PRO A 236 -12.24 -10.73 -9.12
N GLY A 237 -12.01 -11.98 -9.50
CA GLY A 237 -10.94 -12.36 -10.44
C GLY A 237 -9.52 -12.31 -9.88
N HIS A 238 -8.54 -12.59 -10.73
CA HIS A 238 -7.13 -12.57 -10.38
C HIS A 238 -6.48 -11.26 -10.83
N LEU A 239 -5.41 -10.84 -10.15
CA LEU A 239 -4.62 -9.71 -10.62
C LEU A 239 -4.05 -10.03 -12.01
N PRO A 240 -3.95 -9.03 -12.92
CA PRO A 240 -3.37 -9.27 -14.23
C PRO A 240 -1.94 -9.79 -14.09
N ARG A 241 -1.51 -10.55 -15.09
CA ARG A 241 -0.18 -11.16 -15.09
C ARG A 241 0.90 -10.09 -15.24
N GLY A 242 1.73 -9.95 -14.21
CA GLY A 242 2.89 -9.09 -14.23
C GLY A 242 4.03 -9.68 -15.07
N PRO A 243 5.17 -8.97 -15.18
CA PRO A 243 6.34 -9.50 -15.89
C PRO A 243 6.86 -10.82 -15.30
N ILE A 244 6.78 -10.98 -13.98
CA ILE A 244 7.22 -12.21 -13.30
C ILE A 244 6.28 -13.36 -13.64
N GLU A 245 4.97 -13.16 -13.53
CA GLU A 245 3.97 -14.20 -13.79
C GLU A 245 4.04 -14.69 -15.24
N ARG A 246 4.21 -13.77 -16.20
CA ARG A 246 4.38 -14.08 -17.63
C ARG A 246 5.63 -14.92 -17.92
N TYR A 247 6.70 -14.71 -17.16
CA TYR A 247 7.93 -15.49 -17.30
C TYR A 247 7.85 -16.85 -16.58
N SER A 248 7.21 -16.87 -15.41
CA SER A 248 7.29 -18.00 -14.48
C SER A 248 6.37 -19.17 -14.83
N GLU A 249 5.19 -18.93 -15.42
CA GLU A 249 4.26 -20.00 -15.76
C GLU A 249 4.78 -20.93 -16.88
N PRO A 250 5.28 -20.42 -18.02
CA PRO A 250 5.91 -21.27 -19.03
C PRO A 250 7.12 -22.02 -18.47
N ALA A 251 7.92 -21.36 -17.62
CA ALA A 251 9.08 -21.97 -16.98
C ALA A 251 8.69 -23.07 -15.98
N ALA A 252 7.62 -22.89 -15.21
CA ALA A 252 7.09 -23.91 -14.30
C ALA A 252 6.57 -25.13 -15.06
N MET A 253 5.85 -24.93 -16.16
CA MET A 253 5.40 -26.02 -17.04
C MET A 253 6.58 -26.73 -17.73
N ALA A 254 7.56 -25.98 -18.21
CA ALA A 254 8.79 -26.54 -18.78
C ALA A 254 9.59 -27.34 -17.74
N SER A 255 9.59 -26.90 -16.49
CA SER A 255 10.28 -27.59 -15.39
C SER A 255 9.57 -28.86 -14.95
N LEU A 256 8.23 -28.90 -14.98
CA LEU A 256 7.45 -30.13 -14.77
C LEU A 256 7.69 -31.13 -15.92
N GLY A 257 7.76 -30.66 -17.16
CA GLY A 257 8.16 -31.47 -18.31
C GLY A 257 9.59 -32.00 -18.19
N GLY A 258 10.54 -31.14 -17.79
CA GLY A 258 11.93 -31.49 -17.54
C GLY A 258 12.10 -32.49 -16.39
N PHE A 259 11.29 -32.38 -15.33
CA PHE A 259 11.22 -33.36 -14.26
C PHE A 259 10.72 -34.71 -14.76
N GLY A 260 9.60 -34.73 -15.48
CA GLY A 260 9.03 -35.96 -16.05
C GLY A 260 10.00 -36.66 -16.99
N PHE A 261 10.63 -35.90 -17.90
CA PHE A 261 11.69 -36.41 -18.78
C PHE A 261 12.91 -36.89 -17.98
N GLY A 262 13.35 -36.13 -16.98
CA GLY A 262 14.48 -36.50 -16.12
C GLY A 262 14.24 -37.79 -15.34
N VAL A 263 13.03 -37.99 -14.80
CA VAL A 263 12.63 -39.26 -14.15
C VAL A 263 12.62 -40.40 -15.16
N ALA A 264 12.01 -40.21 -16.33
CA ALA A 264 11.93 -41.23 -17.37
C ALA A 264 13.31 -41.62 -17.92
N ALA A 265 14.20 -40.66 -18.11
CA ALA A 265 15.53 -40.87 -18.69
C ALA A 265 16.56 -41.40 -17.67
N THR A 266 16.46 -41.03 -16.39
CA THR A 266 17.48 -41.39 -15.38
C THR A 266 17.02 -42.41 -14.34
N GLY A 267 15.72 -42.71 -14.26
CA GLY A 267 15.13 -43.65 -13.31
C GLY A 267 15.22 -43.21 -11.83
N LYS A 268 15.62 -41.97 -11.53
CA LYS A 268 15.88 -41.49 -10.15
C LYS A 268 15.20 -40.17 -9.87
N ALA A 269 14.13 -40.22 -9.08
CA ALA A 269 13.34 -39.06 -8.67
C ALA A 269 14.18 -37.98 -7.94
N GLU A 270 15.17 -38.38 -7.15
CA GLU A 270 16.05 -37.45 -6.41
C GLU A 270 16.93 -36.60 -7.32
N ARG A 271 17.34 -37.12 -8.48
CA ARG A 271 18.12 -36.36 -9.48
C ARG A 271 17.23 -35.45 -10.30
N ALA A 272 16.00 -35.87 -10.55
CA ALA A 272 15.01 -35.05 -11.23
C ALA A 272 14.52 -33.89 -10.34
N ALA A 273 14.48 -34.03 -9.01
CA ALA A 273 13.98 -33.01 -8.08
C ALA A 273 14.69 -31.63 -8.20
N ALA A 274 15.94 -31.59 -8.67
CA ALA A 274 16.67 -30.35 -8.95
C ALA A 274 15.97 -29.48 -10.03
N SER A 275 15.29 -30.11 -11.00
CA SER A 275 14.53 -29.40 -12.04
C SER A 275 13.26 -28.73 -11.49
N ILE A 276 12.59 -29.31 -10.49
CA ILE A 276 11.45 -28.68 -9.79
C ILE A 276 11.91 -27.53 -8.90
N LEU A 277 13.03 -27.70 -8.18
CA LEU A 277 13.56 -26.66 -7.29
C LEU A 277 14.11 -25.45 -8.05
N GLY A 278 14.70 -25.67 -9.24
CA GLY A 278 15.13 -24.60 -10.15
C GLY A 278 13.98 -23.84 -10.83
N ALA A 279 12.76 -24.39 -10.81
CA ALA A 279 11.56 -23.77 -11.38
C ALA A 279 11.00 -22.62 -10.53
N VAL A 280 11.38 -22.55 -9.25
CA VAL A 280 10.88 -21.51 -8.35
C VAL A 280 11.66 -20.23 -8.63
N PRO A 281 11.01 -19.17 -9.14
CA PRO A 281 11.69 -17.92 -9.52
C PRO A 281 11.98 -17.09 -8.26
N LYS A 282 12.77 -17.63 -7.32
CA LYS A 282 13.12 -16.98 -6.06
C LYS A 282 13.71 -15.59 -6.29
N PRO A 283 14.65 -15.37 -7.25
CA PRO A 283 15.17 -14.03 -7.54
C PRO A 283 14.07 -13.05 -7.97
N ALA A 284 13.11 -13.52 -8.76
CA ALA A 284 11.98 -12.70 -9.21
C ALA A 284 11.16 -12.19 -8.03
N ARG A 285 10.79 -13.09 -7.11
CA ARG A 285 10.05 -12.73 -5.89
C ARG A 285 10.84 -11.81 -4.97
N VAL A 286 12.13 -12.07 -4.78
CA VAL A 286 13.01 -11.25 -3.93
C VAL A 286 13.17 -9.85 -4.51
N GLY A 287 13.34 -9.71 -5.82
CA GLY A 287 13.45 -8.41 -6.49
C GLY A 287 12.20 -7.55 -6.34
N ARG A 288 11.00 -8.13 -6.55
CA ARG A 288 9.73 -7.45 -6.32
C ARG A 288 9.59 -6.98 -4.87
N GLU A 289 9.96 -7.83 -3.91
CA GLU A 289 9.93 -7.47 -2.48
C GLU A 289 10.94 -6.37 -2.13
N ALA A 290 12.15 -6.41 -2.69
CA ALA A 290 13.19 -5.40 -2.47
C ALA A 290 12.78 -4.04 -3.04
N PHE A 291 12.19 -4.02 -4.24
CA PHE A 291 11.63 -2.82 -4.85
C PHE A 291 10.51 -2.25 -3.96
N GLY A 292 9.52 -3.08 -3.59
CA GLY A 292 8.41 -2.66 -2.74
C GLY A 292 8.87 -2.10 -1.40
N ALA A 293 9.85 -2.73 -0.74
CA ALA A 293 10.40 -2.24 0.52
C ALA A 293 11.14 -0.91 0.38
N THR A 294 11.87 -0.73 -0.71
CA THR A 294 12.60 0.52 -0.99
C THR A 294 11.64 1.66 -1.32
N LEU A 295 10.63 1.41 -2.14
CA LEU A 295 9.58 2.38 -2.43
C LEU A 295 8.79 2.75 -1.18
N GLY A 296 8.38 1.76 -0.38
CA GLY A 296 7.67 2.00 0.88
C GLY A 296 8.50 2.84 1.85
N ARG A 297 9.81 2.62 1.92
CA ARG A 297 10.72 3.50 2.68
C ARG A 297 10.73 4.92 2.12
N HIS A 298 10.85 5.09 0.81
CA HIS A 298 10.93 6.41 0.17
C HIS A 298 9.64 7.21 0.35
N LEU A 299 8.47 6.57 0.15
CA LEU A 299 7.15 7.15 0.41
C LEU A 299 7.02 7.63 1.87
N ALA A 300 7.40 6.79 2.84
CA ALA A 300 7.39 7.18 4.25
C ALA A 300 8.31 8.36 4.57
N GLN A 301 9.49 8.43 3.95
CA GLN A 301 10.42 9.56 4.13
C GLN A 301 9.82 10.87 3.61
N ARG A 302 8.96 10.81 2.58
CA ARG A 302 8.18 11.95 2.06
C ARG A 302 6.93 12.28 2.88
N GLY A 303 6.63 11.48 3.90
CA GLY A 303 5.47 11.66 4.78
C GLY A 303 4.19 10.97 4.30
N VAL A 304 4.25 10.13 3.26
CA VAL A 304 3.13 9.28 2.87
C VAL A 304 2.97 8.17 3.90
N VAL A 305 1.77 8.05 4.47
CA VAL A 305 1.44 6.96 5.41
C VAL A 305 0.94 5.77 4.63
N VAL A 306 1.59 4.62 4.78
CA VAL A 306 1.20 3.38 4.11
C VAL A 306 0.53 2.46 5.12
N THR A 307 -0.77 2.21 4.91
CA THR A 307 -1.56 1.32 5.77
C THR A 307 -1.28 -0.15 5.44
N ASP A 308 -1.23 -0.50 4.16
CA ASP A 308 -0.81 -1.82 3.68
C ASP A 308 0.33 -1.75 2.67
N ASN A 309 1.55 -2.08 3.11
CA ASN A 309 2.73 -2.12 2.25
C ASN A 309 2.66 -3.19 1.14
N ARG A 310 1.76 -4.18 1.23
CA ARG A 310 1.64 -5.24 0.21
C ARG A 310 1.17 -4.68 -1.13
N VAL A 311 0.42 -3.58 -1.14
CA VAL A 311 -0.07 -2.99 -2.39
C VAL A 311 1.06 -2.48 -3.28
N LEU A 312 2.18 -2.08 -2.67
CA LEU A 312 3.38 -1.65 -3.42
C LEU A 312 3.98 -2.80 -4.25
N ARG A 313 3.71 -4.06 -3.88
CA ARG A 313 4.10 -5.27 -4.64
C ARG A 313 3.09 -5.63 -5.74
N ARG A 314 2.09 -4.77 -5.99
CA ARG A 314 1.12 -4.91 -7.09
C ARG A 314 1.34 -3.88 -8.21
N LEU A 315 2.20 -2.88 -8.00
CA LEU A 315 2.42 -1.79 -8.95
C LEU A 315 2.90 -2.28 -10.33
N ASP A 316 3.63 -3.39 -10.40
CA ASP A 316 4.07 -3.98 -11.67
C ASP A 316 2.94 -4.62 -12.50
N ARG A 317 1.74 -4.69 -11.91
CA ARG A 317 0.50 -5.24 -12.47
C ARG A 317 -0.59 -4.19 -12.64
N VAL A 318 -0.35 -2.94 -12.25
CA VAL A 318 -1.30 -1.85 -12.53
C VAL A 318 -1.28 -1.58 -14.04
N ASP A 319 -2.46 -1.53 -14.65
CA ASP A 319 -2.68 -1.18 -16.06
C ASP A 319 -3.74 -0.09 -16.24
N THR A 320 -4.49 0.24 -15.18
CA THR A 320 -5.55 1.23 -15.20
C THR A 320 -5.38 2.19 -14.03
N VAL A 321 -5.49 3.49 -14.29
CA VAL A 321 -5.51 4.54 -13.26
C VAL A 321 -6.86 5.25 -13.28
N VAL A 322 -7.40 5.48 -12.09
CA VAL A 322 -8.58 6.32 -11.89
C VAL A 322 -8.14 7.58 -11.16
N LEU A 323 -8.37 8.75 -11.73
CA LEU A 323 -8.07 10.05 -11.12
C LEU A 323 -9.36 10.79 -10.75
N PRO A 324 -9.41 11.52 -9.63
CA PRO A 324 -10.58 12.31 -9.30
C PRO A 324 -10.58 13.60 -10.13
N ALA A 325 -11.75 14.06 -10.56
CA ALA A 325 -11.88 15.33 -11.28
C ALA A 325 -11.35 16.51 -10.45
N GLU A 326 -11.51 16.46 -9.12
CA GLU A 326 -10.96 17.47 -8.20
C GLU A 326 -9.43 17.65 -8.35
N LEU A 327 -8.71 16.62 -8.79
CA LEU A 327 -7.26 16.70 -9.06
C LEU A 327 -6.97 17.26 -10.46
N LEU A 328 -7.83 16.99 -11.44
CA LEU A 328 -7.62 17.36 -12.85
C LEU A 328 -8.27 18.67 -13.25
N ARG A 329 -9.12 19.25 -12.39
CA ARG A 329 -9.75 20.55 -12.62
C ARG A 329 -8.68 21.65 -12.62
N PRO A 330 -8.52 22.38 -13.73
CA PRO A 330 -7.63 23.53 -13.78
C PRO A 330 -8.06 24.56 -12.74
N ARG A 331 -7.10 25.11 -11.99
CA ARG A 331 -7.39 26.14 -10.97
C ARG A 331 -7.35 27.54 -11.56
N TRP A 332 -6.71 27.68 -12.71
CA TRP A 332 -6.58 28.96 -13.40
C TRP A 332 -7.51 29.06 -14.60
N GLY A 333 -8.00 30.26 -14.86
CA GLY A 333 -8.76 30.59 -16.06
C GLY A 333 -8.30 31.90 -16.69
N GLU A 334 -8.63 32.06 -17.96
CA GLU A 334 -8.41 33.29 -18.72
C GLU A 334 -9.70 33.67 -19.45
N LEU A 335 -9.99 34.96 -19.54
CA LEU A 335 -11.08 35.46 -20.37
C LEU A 335 -10.71 35.23 -21.84
N GLU A 336 -11.52 34.45 -22.56
CA GLU A 336 -11.24 34.09 -23.96
C GLU A 336 -12.07 34.94 -24.93
N ASP A 337 -13.37 35.06 -24.67
CA ASP A 337 -14.27 35.84 -25.51
C ASP A 337 -15.44 36.40 -24.70
N LEU A 338 -16.20 37.31 -25.29
CA LEU A 338 -17.37 37.91 -24.66
C LEU A 338 -18.46 38.29 -25.66
N LEU A 339 -19.68 38.17 -25.17
CA LEU A 339 -20.92 38.57 -25.82
C LEU A 339 -21.54 39.73 -25.04
N PRO A 340 -21.53 40.97 -25.57
CA PRO A 340 -22.27 42.08 -24.99
C PRO A 340 -23.78 41.81 -25.04
N LEU A 341 -24.51 42.25 -24.02
CA LEU A 341 -25.96 42.04 -23.90
C LEU A 341 -26.72 43.37 -23.88
N GLY A 342 -27.87 43.40 -24.54
CA GLY A 342 -28.65 44.64 -24.73
C GLY A 342 -27.83 45.69 -25.49
N ASN A 343 -27.81 46.92 -24.94
CA ASN A 343 -27.08 48.06 -25.55
C ASN A 343 -25.67 48.26 -24.96
N ALA A 344 -25.11 47.26 -24.27
CA ALA A 344 -23.78 47.39 -23.68
C ALA A 344 -22.69 47.42 -24.76
N GLY A 345 -21.73 48.33 -24.61
CA GLY A 345 -20.57 48.41 -25.52
C GLY A 345 -19.56 47.30 -25.23
N ARG A 346 -19.02 46.67 -26.28
CA ARG A 346 -18.03 45.58 -26.15
C ARG A 346 -16.83 45.96 -25.28
N GLY A 347 -16.29 47.17 -25.47
CA GLY A 347 -15.13 47.66 -24.71
C GLY A 347 -15.43 47.88 -23.22
N GLU A 348 -16.64 48.33 -22.87
CA GLU A 348 -17.03 48.49 -21.46
C GLU A 348 -17.13 47.12 -20.78
N VAL A 349 -17.78 46.16 -21.43
CA VAL A 349 -17.88 44.77 -20.93
C VAL A 349 -16.48 44.19 -20.73
N GLN A 350 -15.59 44.36 -21.71
CA GLN A 350 -14.22 43.85 -21.64
C GLN A 350 -13.43 44.44 -20.46
N ILE A 351 -13.40 45.77 -20.34
CA ILE A 351 -12.65 46.46 -19.27
C ILE A 351 -13.17 46.06 -17.90
N ARG A 352 -14.49 46.00 -17.73
CA ARG A 352 -15.12 45.63 -16.45
C ARG A 352 -14.94 44.16 -16.10
N ALA A 353 -15.06 43.27 -17.08
CA ALA A 353 -14.79 41.85 -16.90
C ALA A 353 -13.33 41.61 -16.46
N HIS A 354 -12.34 42.19 -17.16
CA HIS A 354 -10.93 42.05 -16.79
C HIS A 354 -10.59 42.64 -15.41
N ARG A 355 -11.28 43.73 -15.00
CA ARG A 355 -11.08 44.33 -13.67
C ARG A 355 -11.59 43.44 -12.54
N LEU A 356 -12.72 42.76 -12.76
CA LEU A 356 -13.36 41.92 -11.74
C LEU A 356 -12.80 40.48 -11.72
N PHE A 357 -12.36 39.97 -12.86
CA PHE A 357 -11.92 38.60 -13.02
C PHE A 357 -10.59 38.33 -12.30
N LEU A 358 -10.56 37.26 -11.52
CA LEU A 358 -9.36 36.76 -10.86
C LEU A 358 -8.96 35.43 -11.50
N PRO A 359 -7.79 35.35 -12.17
CA PRO A 359 -7.38 34.11 -12.83
C PRO A 359 -7.31 32.90 -11.90
N GLU A 360 -6.97 33.07 -10.62
CA GLU A 360 -6.85 32.00 -9.61
C GLU A 360 -8.19 31.52 -9.02
N GLN A 361 -9.27 32.25 -9.31
CA GLN A 361 -10.63 31.97 -8.84
C GLN A 361 -11.59 32.20 -10.02
N PRO A 362 -11.44 31.43 -11.11
CA PRO A 362 -12.11 31.73 -12.37
C PRO A 362 -13.64 31.59 -12.32
N ASP A 363 -14.16 30.81 -11.37
CA ASP A 363 -15.59 30.53 -11.22
C ASP A 363 -16.22 31.27 -10.01
N ASP A 364 -15.44 32.05 -9.25
CA ASP A 364 -15.95 32.74 -8.06
C ASP A 364 -16.71 34.02 -8.43
N ALA A 365 -17.81 34.27 -7.73
CA ALA A 365 -18.55 35.51 -7.85
C ALA A 365 -17.73 36.69 -7.32
N ARG A 366 -17.66 37.79 -8.10
CA ARG A 366 -16.94 39.01 -7.74
C ARG A 366 -17.86 40.22 -7.83
N VAL A 367 -17.85 41.05 -6.79
CA VAL A 367 -18.66 42.28 -6.73
C VAL A 367 -17.78 43.45 -6.37
N GLU A 368 -17.89 44.54 -7.13
CA GLU A 368 -17.22 45.82 -6.88
C GLU A 368 -18.20 46.98 -7.17
N GLY A 369 -18.72 47.60 -6.10
CA GLY A 369 -19.73 48.65 -6.22
C GLY A 369 -21.01 48.13 -6.88
N GLU A 370 -21.46 48.80 -7.96
CA GLU A 370 -22.64 48.36 -8.73
C GLU A 370 -22.36 47.18 -9.66
N TRP A 371 -21.11 46.77 -9.83
CA TRP A 371 -20.72 45.77 -10.81
C TRP A 371 -20.55 44.40 -10.16
N ALA A 372 -21.05 43.37 -10.84
CA ALA A 372 -20.87 41.99 -10.42
C ALA A 372 -20.46 41.12 -11.62
N LEU A 373 -19.60 40.14 -11.38
CA LEU A 373 -19.24 39.08 -12.31
C LEU A 373 -19.63 37.76 -11.63
N LEU A 374 -20.64 37.07 -12.17
CA LEU A 374 -21.27 35.93 -11.51
C LEU A 374 -21.18 34.67 -12.38
N PRO A 375 -20.90 33.49 -11.81
CA PRO A 375 -20.90 32.25 -12.56
C PRO A 375 -22.28 31.91 -13.14
N VAL A 376 -22.28 31.31 -14.32
CA VAL A 376 -23.47 30.85 -15.04
C VAL A 376 -23.29 29.38 -15.41
N ASP A 377 -24.08 28.50 -14.80
CA ASP A 377 -23.98 27.05 -15.01
C ASP A 377 -24.24 26.64 -16.47
N ALA A 378 -25.27 27.22 -17.09
CA ALA A 378 -25.61 26.97 -18.48
C ALA A 378 -26.28 28.21 -19.08
N PRO A 379 -25.63 28.92 -20.02
CA PRO A 379 -26.26 30.01 -20.74
C PRO A 379 -27.42 29.49 -21.59
N VAL A 380 -28.66 29.82 -21.20
CA VAL A 380 -29.88 29.37 -21.89
C VAL A 380 -30.49 30.46 -22.76
N GLY A 381 -31.08 30.04 -23.89
CA GLY A 381 -31.89 30.87 -24.77
C GLY A 381 -31.12 31.88 -25.64
N GLY A 382 -31.64 32.09 -26.86
CA GLY A 382 -31.22 33.17 -27.75
C GLY A 382 -29.71 33.22 -28.04
N PRO A 383 -29.13 34.43 -28.19
CA PRO A 383 -27.70 34.61 -28.49
C PRO A 383 -26.75 34.03 -27.43
N ARG A 384 -27.19 33.91 -26.17
CA ARG A 384 -26.36 33.36 -25.08
C ARG A 384 -26.07 31.87 -25.30
N ALA A 385 -27.11 31.09 -25.58
CA ALA A 385 -26.96 29.66 -25.87
C ALA A 385 -26.14 29.42 -27.16
N ALA A 386 -26.35 30.23 -28.20
CA ALA A 386 -25.57 30.14 -29.44
C ALA A 386 -24.09 30.46 -29.23
N PHE A 387 -23.78 31.48 -28.44
CA PHE A 387 -22.41 31.83 -28.06
C PHE A 387 -21.74 30.71 -27.26
N ALA A 388 -22.44 30.17 -26.25
CA ALA A 388 -21.91 29.08 -25.43
C ALA A 388 -21.66 27.80 -26.24
N ALA A 389 -22.57 27.47 -27.17
CA ALA A 389 -22.42 26.32 -28.06
C ALA A 389 -21.19 26.43 -28.98
N GLY A 390 -20.72 27.65 -29.29
CA GLY A 390 -19.51 27.88 -30.08
C GLY A 390 -18.20 27.70 -29.31
N LEU A 391 -18.25 27.58 -27.98
CA LEU A 391 -17.09 27.53 -27.09
C LEU A 391 -17.20 26.34 -26.12
N PRO A 392 -17.12 25.09 -26.61
CA PRO A 392 -17.21 23.90 -25.76
C PRO A 392 -16.06 23.83 -24.74
N GLY A 393 -16.31 23.35 -23.52
CA GLY A 393 -15.29 23.25 -22.46
C GLY A 393 -14.93 24.57 -21.79
N ARG A 394 -15.75 25.61 -21.94
CA ARG A 394 -15.59 26.91 -21.28
C ARG A 394 -16.62 27.05 -20.18
N SER A 395 -16.22 27.65 -19.06
CA SER A 395 -17.18 28.18 -18.10
C SER A 395 -17.60 29.59 -18.52
N PHE A 396 -18.76 30.04 -18.04
CA PHE A 396 -19.32 31.33 -18.43
C PHE A 396 -19.62 32.17 -17.20
N LEU A 397 -19.29 33.46 -17.28
CA LEU A 397 -19.60 34.46 -16.26
C LEU A 397 -20.52 35.53 -16.83
N GLU A 398 -21.57 35.91 -16.11
CA GLU A 398 -22.42 37.06 -16.46
C GLU A 398 -21.88 38.31 -15.76
N LEU A 399 -21.51 39.31 -16.56
CA LEU A 399 -21.23 40.65 -16.07
C LEU A 399 -22.55 41.41 -15.90
N ARG A 400 -22.79 41.94 -14.71
CA ARG A 400 -23.97 42.71 -14.35
C ARG A 400 -23.61 44.08 -13.80
N ARG A 401 -24.51 45.03 -14.02
CA ARG A 401 -24.54 46.32 -13.33
C ARG A 401 -25.89 46.47 -12.64
N GLY A 402 -25.92 46.35 -11.31
CA GLY A 402 -27.16 46.14 -10.56
C GLY A 402 -27.93 44.93 -11.10
N ASP A 403 -29.20 45.14 -11.45
CA ASP A 403 -30.05 44.07 -12.01
C ASP A 403 -29.92 43.86 -13.52
N ARG A 404 -29.10 44.67 -14.19
CA ARG A 404 -28.96 44.64 -15.64
C ARG A 404 -27.80 43.73 -16.05
N ALA A 405 -28.09 42.71 -16.85
CA ALA A 405 -27.07 41.92 -17.52
C ALA A 405 -26.41 42.75 -18.64
N MET A 406 -25.08 42.91 -18.54
CA MET A 406 -24.28 43.73 -19.44
C MET A 406 -23.52 42.88 -20.46
N GLY A 407 -23.12 41.67 -20.10
CA GLY A 407 -22.42 40.77 -21.01
C GLY A 407 -22.28 39.37 -20.45
N LEU A 408 -22.07 38.41 -21.34
CA LEU A 408 -21.65 37.06 -21.02
C LEU A 408 -20.18 36.91 -21.42
N VAL A 409 -19.36 36.38 -20.54
CA VAL A 409 -17.91 36.24 -20.72
C VAL A 409 -17.56 34.77 -20.66
N ALA A 410 -16.83 34.28 -21.67
CA ALA A 410 -16.32 32.93 -21.72
C ALA A 410 -14.95 32.86 -21.02
N VAL A 411 -14.80 31.91 -20.12
CA VAL A 411 -13.57 31.64 -19.40
C VAL A 411 -13.00 30.33 -19.91
N ARG A 412 -11.78 30.40 -20.45
CA ARG A 412 -11.02 29.24 -20.87
C ARG A 412 -10.20 28.73 -19.68
N PRO A 413 -10.32 27.45 -19.31
CA PRO A 413 -9.49 26.88 -18.28
C PRO A 413 -8.02 26.81 -18.75
N VAL A 414 -7.10 27.26 -17.91
CA VAL A 414 -5.66 27.17 -18.13
C VAL A 414 -5.13 25.97 -17.37
N VAL A 415 -4.99 24.86 -18.08
CA VAL A 415 -4.42 23.64 -17.51
C VAL A 415 -2.96 23.89 -17.10
N GLU A 416 -2.60 23.49 -15.89
CA GLU A 416 -1.26 23.60 -15.36
C GLU A 416 -0.28 22.65 -16.05
N ALA A 417 1.00 23.03 -16.12
CA ALA A 417 2.04 22.18 -16.69
C ALA A 417 2.18 20.84 -15.94
N ALA A 418 2.01 20.85 -14.61
CA ALA A 418 2.03 19.66 -13.77
C ALA A 418 0.88 18.69 -14.11
N LEU A 419 -0.35 19.18 -14.30
CA LEU A 419 -1.48 18.33 -14.68
C LEU A 419 -1.30 17.75 -16.10
N ARG A 420 -0.80 18.55 -17.04
CA ARG A 420 -0.43 18.03 -18.38
C ARG A 420 0.65 16.96 -18.30
N ALA A 421 1.67 17.16 -17.47
CA ALA A 421 2.75 16.19 -17.28
C ALA A 421 2.23 14.89 -16.66
N LEU A 422 1.32 14.96 -15.69
CA LEU A 422 0.65 13.82 -15.09
C LEU A 422 -0.11 13.00 -16.13
N VAL A 423 -0.99 13.63 -16.92
CA VAL A 423 -1.76 12.94 -17.97
C VAL A 423 -0.83 12.36 -19.05
N ALA A 424 0.17 13.13 -19.48
CA ALA A 424 1.17 12.64 -20.44
C ALA A 424 1.96 11.44 -19.89
N GLN A 425 2.23 11.39 -18.58
CA GLN A 425 2.85 10.26 -17.93
C GLN A 425 1.95 9.03 -17.95
N VAL A 426 0.66 9.16 -17.60
CA VAL A 426 -0.33 8.07 -17.69
C VAL A 426 -0.34 7.46 -19.10
N ARG A 427 -0.37 8.31 -20.14
CA ARG A 427 -0.35 7.88 -21.54
C ARG A 427 0.97 7.22 -21.94
N ARG A 428 2.11 7.76 -21.53
CA ARG A 428 3.45 7.17 -21.77
C ARG A 428 3.59 5.78 -21.16
N LEU A 429 2.93 5.55 -20.02
CA LEU A 429 2.92 4.25 -19.34
C LEU A 429 1.95 3.25 -19.97
N GLY A 430 1.15 3.68 -20.96
CA GLY A 430 0.11 2.88 -21.59
C GLY A 430 -0.96 2.45 -20.59
N LEU A 431 -1.26 3.30 -19.61
CA LEU A 431 -2.33 3.02 -18.64
C LEU A 431 -3.67 3.50 -19.19
N GLY A 432 -4.73 2.72 -18.95
CA GLY A 432 -6.10 3.19 -19.11
C GLY A 432 -6.36 4.32 -18.12
N LEU A 433 -6.94 5.43 -18.60
CA LEU A 433 -7.25 6.62 -17.81
C LEU A 433 -8.75 6.75 -17.63
N LEU A 434 -9.21 6.49 -16.41
CA LEU A 434 -10.57 6.82 -15.98
C LEU A 434 -10.56 8.07 -15.13
N VAL A 435 -11.62 8.87 -15.23
CA VAL A 435 -11.79 10.05 -14.37
C VAL A 435 -13.09 9.95 -13.59
N CYS A 436 -13.00 10.05 -12.28
CA CYS A 436 -14.17 10.12 -11.40
C CYS A 436 -14.69 11.56 -11.36
N ALA A 437 -15.83 11.83 -11.98
CA ALA A 437 -16.42 13.16 -12.10
C ALA A 437 -17.96 13.09 -12.12
N GLU A 438 -18.62 14.08 -11.51
CA GLU A 438 -20.08 14.29 -11.67
C GLU A 438 -20.42 14.88 -13.05
N GLN A 439 -19.49 15.63 -13.65
CA GLN A 439 -19.65 16.27 -14.95
C GLN A 439 -18.39 16.05 -15.79
N ALA A 440 -18.55 15.71 -17.06
CA ALA A 440 -17.45 15.39 -17.96
C ALA A 440 -16.68 16.63 -18.46
N ASP A 441 -17.36 17.77 -18.66
CA ASP A 441 -16.81 18.93 -19.36
C ASP A 441 -15.49 19.48 -18.76
N PRO A 442 -15.35 19.66 -17.43
CA PRO A 442 -14.14 20.21 -16.83
C PRO A 442 -12.88 19.33 -16.98
N VAL A 443 -13.04 18.06 -17.39
CA VAL A 443 -11.96 17.07 -17.46
C VAL A 443 -11.70 16.57 -18.89
N LEU A 444 -12.43 17.05 -19.90
CA LEU A 444 -12.27 16.62 -21.30
C LEU A 444 -10.88 16.90 -21.87
N TRP A 445 -10.19 17.93 -21.37
CA TRP A 445 -8.81 18.25 -21.78
C TRP A 445 -7.84 17.08 -21.52
N ALA A 446 -8.12 16.25 -20.51
CA ALA A 446 -7.31 15.09 -20.16
C ALA A 446 -7.57 13.90 -21.11
N HIS A 447 -8.58 14.01 -21.97
CA HIS A 447 -9.05 12.96 -22.88
C HIS A 447 -9.18 11.60 -22.17
N PRO A 448 -9.98 11.47 -21.09
CA PRO A 448 -10.12 10.20 -20.40
C PRO A 448 -10.71 9.13 -21.32
N ASP A 449 -10.32 7.87 -21.10
CA ASP A 449 -10.90 6.73 -21.81
C ASP A 449 -12.35 6.50 -21.37
N GLU A 450 -12.67 6.83 -20.12
CA GLU A 450 -14.02 6.79 -19.57
C GLU A 450 -14.16 7.78 -18.39
N VAL A 451 -15.35 8.40 -18.25
CA VAL A 451 -15.73 9.24 -17.10
C VAL A 451 -16.78 8.49 -16.29
N VAL A 452 -16.57 8.39 -14.98
CA VAL A 452 -17.41 7.60 -14.06
C VAL A 452 -17.89 8.51 -12.92
N SER A 453 -19.14 8.38 -12.52
CA SER A 453 -19.68 9.10 -11.36
C SER A 453 -19.09 8.56 -10.04
N SER A 454 -19.12 9.35 -8.98
CA SER A 454 -18.69 8.87 -7.65
C SER A 454 -19.51 7.68 -7.17
N VAL A 455 -20.82 7.68 -7.44
CA VAL A 455 -21.76 6.63 -7.02
C VAL A 455 -21.52 5.29 -7.73
N ASP A 456 -21.05 5.33 -8.98
CA ASP A 456 -20.74 4.13 -9.78
C ASP A 456 -19.30 3.64 -9.63
N LEU A 457 -18.43 4.44 -9.00
CA LEU A 457 -16.99 4.19 -8.96
C LEU A 457 -16.65 2.81 -8.38
N LEU A 458 -17.27 2.43 -7.26
CA LEU A 458 -17.04 1.11 -6.65
C LEU A 458 -17.42 -0.02 -7.61
N ARG A 459 -18.61 0.07 -8.22
CA ARG A 459 -19.08 -0.93 -9.20
C ARG A 459 -18.10 -1.03 -10.36
N ARG A 460 -17.66 0.11 -10.90
CA ARG A 460 -16.75 0.12 -12.04
C ARG A 460 -15.37 -0.45 -11.73
N VAL A 461 -14.83 -0.17 -10.54
CA VAL A 461 -13.59 -0.80 -10.06
C VAL A 461 -13.75 -2.33 -10.02
N ARG A 462 -14.91 -2.84 -9.60
CA ARG A 462 -15.17 -4.30 -9.58
C ARG A 462 -15.30 -4.92 -10.97
N GLU A 463 -15.92 -4.21 -11.90
CA GLU A 463 -16.00 -4.66 -13.30
C GLU A 463 -14.60 -4.76 -13.90
N LEU A 464 -13.78 -3.71 -13.77
CA LEU A 464 -12.38 -3.74 -14.21
C LEU A 464 -11.61 -4.90 -13.59
N GLN A 465 -11.76 -5.15 -12.29
CA GLN A 465 -11.10 -6.27 -11.62
C GLN A 465 -11.58 -7.64 -12.12
N SER A 466 -12.86 -7.77 -12.49
CA SER A 466 -13.44 -8.99 -13.07
C SER A 466 -12.91 -9.25 -14.49
N ASP A 467 -12.59 -8.17 -15.21
CA ASP A 467 -11.90 -8.19 -16.50
C ASP A 467 -10.37 -8.34 -16.35
N ASP A 468 -9.91 -8.79 -15.17
CA ASP A 468 -8.52 -8.98 -14.78
C ASP A 468 -7.64 -7.70 -14.84
N HIS A 469 -8.21 -6.50 -14.80
CA HIS A 469 -7.42 -5.25 -14.72
C HIS A 469 -6.85 -4.97 -13.34
N GLY A 470 -5.71 -4.27 -13.31
CA GLY A 470 -5.03 -3.83 -12.10
C GLY A 470 -5.26 -2.34 -11.88
N VAL A 471 -6.08 -2.00 -10.88
CA VAL A 471 -6.59 -0.63 -10.70
C VAL A 471 -5.79 0.14 -9.65
N LEU A 472 -5.18 1.26 -10.07
CA LEU A 472 -4.66 2.31 -9.20
C LEU A 472 -5.72 3.42 -9.09
N LEU A 473 -6.32 3.56 -7.91
CA LEU A 473 -7.30 4.60 -7.63
C LEU A 473 -6.66 5.76 -6.86
N VAL A 474 -6.79 6.98 -7.38
CA VAL A 474 -6.42 8.20 -6.68
C VAL A 474 -7.69 8.92 -6.24
N THR A 475 -7.72 9.42 -5.01
CA THR A 475 -8.87 10.15 -4.46
C THR A 475 -8.42 11.38 -3.69
N VAL A 476 -9.34 12.30 -3.43
CA VAL A 476 -9.15 13.42 -2.51
C VAL A 476 -10.15 13.24 -1.37
N GLY A 477 -9.64 12.92 -0.17
CA GLY A 477 -10.49 12.49 0.94
C GLY A 477 -10.98 11.04 0.85
N GLU A 478 -11.95 10.72 1.72
CA GLU A 478 -12.46 9.36 1.91
C GLU A 478 -13.37 8.92 0.76
N GLU A 479 -13.13 7.71 0.25
CA GLU A 479 -13.88 7.12 -0.86
C GLU A 479 -13.98 5.61 -0.63
N VAL A 480 -15.19 5.06 -0.74
CA VAL A 480 -15.49 3.64 -0.50
C VAL A 480 -14.70 2.74 -1.45
N ALA A 481 -14.58 3.15 -2.72
CA ALA A 481 -13.82 2.40 -3.73
C ALA A 481 -12.32 2.27 -3.40
N SER A 482 -11.77 3.12 -2.53
CA SER A 482 -10.35 3.07 -2.11
C SER A 482 -9.97 1.76 -1.44
N ALA A 483 -10.89 1.15 -0.68
CA ALA A 483 -10.66 -0.15 -0.05
C ALA A 483 -10.82 -1.33 -1.03
N ALA A 484 -11.49 -1.11 -2.17
CA ALA A 484 -11.70 -2.13 -3.21
C ALA A 484 -10.57 -2.19 -4.24
N ALA A 485 -9.95 -1.05 -4.53
CA ALA A 485 -8.89 -0.92 -5.53
C ALA A 485 -7.66 -1.79 -5.22
N ASP A 486 -6.87 -2.12 -6.25
CA ASP A 486 -5.66 -2.95 -6.06
C ASP A 486 -4.54 -2.17 -5.38
N VAL A 487 -4.46 -0.87 -5.70
CA VAL A 487 -3.66 0.15 -5.06
C VAL A 487 -4.52 1.40 -4.95
N SER A 488 -4.54 2.06 -3.79
CA SER A 488 -5.22 3.35 -3.65
C SER A 488 -4.35 4.37 -2.93
N LEU A 489 -4.39 5.61 -3.44
CA LEU A 489 -3.73 6.77 -2.87
C LEU A 489 -4.77 7.87 -2.67
N ALA A 490 -5.07 8.18 -1.41
CA ALA A 490 -5.88 9.33 -1.07
C ALA A 490 -4.99 10.52 -0.70
N LEU A 491 -5.26 11.67 -1.30
CA LEU A 491 -4.69 12.94 -0.86
C LEU A 491 -5.50 13.44 0.33
N HIS A 492 -4.83 13.64 1.46
CA HIS A 492 -5.46 14.14 2.67
C HIS A 492 -5.74 15.65 2.57
N ASP A 493 -6.98 16.01 2.86
CA ASP A 493 -7.44 17.39 3.03
C ASP A 493 -7.76 17.60 4.53
N PRO A 494 -7.06 18.51 5.24
CA PRO A 494 -7.29 18.76 6.67
C PRO A 494 -8.70 19.26 7.03
N SER A 495 -9.51 19.64 6.04
CA SER A 495 -10.90 20.03 6.22
C SER A 495 -11.87 18.85 6.15
N ARG A 496 -11.41 17.69 5.66
CA ARG A 496 -12.19 16.45 5.53
C ARG A 496 -11.67 15.38 6.51
N PRO A 497 -12.52 14.42 6.93
CA PRO A 497 -12.07 13.25 7.68
C PRO A 497 -10.94 12.51 6.98
N THR A 498 -10.03 11.94 7.77
CA THR A 498 -8.91 11.18 7.23
C THR A 498 -9.34 9.95 6.41
N PRO A 499 -8.74 9.74 5.22
CA PRO A 499 -9.15 8.69 4.30
C PRO A 499 -8.59 7.31 4.66
N TRP A 500 -9.03 6.73 5.77
CA TRP A 500 -8.47 5.48 6.32
C TRP A 500 -8.69 4.25 5.43
N ARG A 501 -9.62 4.30 4.47
CA ARG A 501 -9.82 3.22 3.49
C ARG A 501 -8.72 3.13 2.45
N ALA A 502 -7.95 4.19 2.26
CA ALA A 502 -6.86 4.19 1.31
C ALA A 502 -5.68 3.35 1.79
N HIS A 503 -5.02 2.69 0.84
CA HIS A 503 -3.78 1.97 1.13
C HIS A 503 -2.60 2.91 1.41
N LEU A 504 -2.67 4.10 0.83
CA LEU A 504 -1.68 5.17 0.92
C LEU A 504 -2.41 6.48 1.21
N VAL A 505 -1.94 7.22 2.22
CA VAL A 505 -2.43 8.57 2.53
C VAL A 505 -1.29 9.55 2.27
N GLY A 506 -1.41 10.30 1.16
CA GLY A 506 -0.47 11.32 0.71
C GLY A 506 -0.95 12.74 1.02
N ARG A 507 -0.21 13.73 0.54
CA ARG A 507 -0.49 15.16 0.79
C ARG A 507 -0.69 15.98 -0.48
N ALA A 508 -0.03 15.58 -1.57
CA ALA A 508 0.07 16.42 -2.75
C ALA A 508 0.12 15.61 -4.04
N LEU A 509 -0.09 16.32 -5.16
CA LEU A 509 0.06 15.80 -6.51
C LEU A 509 1.40 15.10 -6.74
N ALA A 510 2.49 15.60 -6.14
CA ALA A 510 3.82 14.99 -6.25
C ALA A 510 3.88 13.54 -5.71
N ASP A 511 2.98 13.16 -4.79
CA ASP A 511 2.88 11.77 -4.32
C ASP A 511 2.21 10.87 -5.36
N VAL A 512 1.29 11.43 -6.16
CA VAL A 512 0.64 10.76 -7.30
C VAL A 512 1.64 10.55 -8.43
N GLU A 513 2.38 11.60 -8.81
CA GLU A 513 3.43 11.55 -9.83
C GLU A 513 4.47 10.48 -9.49
N LEU A 514 4.97 10.48 -8.24
CA LEU A 514 5.90 9.47 -7.75
C LEU A 514 5.33 8.04 -7.83
N LEU A 515 4.05 7.86 -7.50
CA LEU A 515 3.42 6.54 -7.56
C LEU A 515 3.28 6.05 -9.00
N LEU A 516 2.95 6.94 -9.94
CA LEU A 516 2.93 6.62 -11.37
C LEU A 516 4.34 6.31 -11.90
N GLU A 517 5.38 7.05 -11.48
CA GLU A 517 6.77 6.73 -11.83
C GLU A 517 7.16 5.35 -11.30
N ALA A 518 6.69 5.03 -10.10
CA ALA A 518 6.93 3.75 -9.46
C ALA A 518 6.27 2.57 -10.20
N VAL A 519 5.16 2.78 -10.94
CA VAL A 519 4.56 1.72 -11.78
C VAL A 519 5.55 1.23 -12.83
N ASP A 520 6.20 2.14 -13.56
CA ASP A 520 7.19 1.77 -14.57
C ASP A 520 8.44 1.15 -13.95
N ALA A 521 8.92 1.75 -12.87
CA ALA A 521 10.07 1.24 -12.13
C ALA A 521 9.80 -0.18 -11.59
N ALA A 522 8.59 -0.45 -11.10
CA ALA A 522 8.16 -1.76 -10.65
C ALA A 522 8.15 -2.76 -11.82
N ARG A 523 7.58 -2.39 -12.97
CA ARG A 523 7.58 -3.21 -14.19
C ARG A 523 9.02 -3.53 -14.64
N ARG A 524 9.93 -2.56 -14.64
CA ARG A 524 11.36 -2.77 -14.95
C ARG A 524 12.03 -3.71 -13.95
N ALA A 525 11.86 -3.47 -12.65
CA ALA A 525 12.44 -4.30 -11.60
C ALA A 525 11.95 -5.75 -11.70
N SER A 526 10.65 -5.94 -11.94
CA SER A 526 10.04 -7.27 -12.15
C SER A 526 10.57 -7.96 -13.41
N ARG A 527 10.71 -7.25 -14.55
CA ARG A 527 11.32 -7.81 -15.78
C ARG A 527 12.76 -8.26 -15.54
N GLN A 528 13.58 -7.40 -14.92
CA GLN A 528 14.97 -7.71 -14.63
C GLN A 528 15.08 -8.92 -13.69
N SER A 529 14.25 -8.97 -12.65
CA SER A 529 14.30 -10.05 -11.67
C SER A 529 13.79 -11.38 -12.26
N ALA A 530 12.82 -11.33 -13.17
CA ALA A 530 12.38 -12.49 -13.95
C ALA A 530 13.49 -13.00 -14.88
N TRP A 531 14.20 -12.10 -15.57
CA TRP A 531 15.32 -12.47 -16.42
C TRP A 531 16.46 -13.13 -15.64
N ILE A 532 16.82 -12.60 -14.46
CA ILE A 532 17.82 -13.20 -13.56
C ILE A 532 17.39 -14.61 -13.13
N ALA A 533 16.12 -14.78 -12.71
CA ALA A 533 15.58 -16.10 -12.35
C ALA A 533 15.66 -17.09 -13.52
N GLY A 534 15.41 -16.59 -14.74
CA GLY A 534 15.57 -17.36 -15.97
C GLY A 534 16.99 -17.83 -16.25
N ALA A 535 17.96 -16.91 -16.14
CA ALA A 535 19.37 -17.22 -16.31
C ALA A 535 19.86 -18.24 -15.29
N GLU A 536 19.42 -18.13 -14.03
CA GLU A 536 19.73 -19.10 -12.96
C GLU A 536 19.17 -20.49 -13.28
N ALA A 537 17.90 -20.57 -13.69
CA ALA A 537 17.27 -21.84 -14.06
C ALA A 537 17.97 -22.50 -15.26
N ALA A 538 18.33 -21.73 -16.28
CA ALA A 538 19.07 -22.23 -17.44
C ALA A 538 20.47 -22.74 -17.06
N ALA A 539 21.20 -22.02 -16.21
CA ALA A 539 22.51 -22.45 -15.72
C ALA A 539 22.40 -23.75 -14.87
N GLY A 540 21.39 -23.85 -14.01
CA GLY A 540 21.14 -25.04 -13.20
C GLY A 540 20.80 -26.27 -14.06
N LEU A 541 20.00 -26.09 -15.11
CA LEU A 541 19.71 -27.16 -16.09
C LEU A 541 20.97 -27.60 -16.83
N ALA A 542 21.79 -26.66 -17.30
CA ALA A 542 23.05 -26.98 -17.98
C ALA A 542 24.01 -27.77 -17.08
N GLN A 543 24.13 -27.39 -15.80
CA GLN A 543 24.95 -28.13 -14.83
C GLN A 543 24.39 -29.53 -14.53
N SER A 544 23.07 -29.68 -14.45
CA SER A 544 22.41 -30.98 -14.26
C SER A 544 22.66 -31.93 -15.44
N LEU A 545 22.56 -31.41 -16.67
CA LEU A 545 22.81 -32.17 -17.91
C LEU A 545 24.29 -32.52 -18.11
N GLN A 546 25.21 -31.68 -17.62
CA GLN A 546 26.65 -31.94 -17.72
C GLN A 546 27.15 -33.03 -16.78
N GLY A 547 26.34 -33.47 -15.79
CA GLY A 547 26.59 -34.61 -14.91
C GLY A 547 28.00 -34.62 -14.31
N GLN A 548 28.17 -34.17 -13.05
CA GLN A 548 29.46 -34.23 -12.34
C GLN A 548 30.15 -35.61 -12.48
N LYS A 549 31.05 -35.73 -13.45
CA LYS A 549 32.13 -36.72 -13.47
C LYS A 549 33.26 -36.14 -12.64
N TYR A 550 33.19 -36.27 -11.31
CA TYR A 550 34.41 -36.33 -10.52
C TYR A 550 34.96 -37.75 -10.65
N SER A 551 35.73 -37.99 -11.72
CA SER A 551 36.70 -39.08 -11.68
C SER A 551 37.78 -38.68 -10.70
N THR A 552 37.92 -39.50 -9.67
CA THR A 552 39.12 -39.68 -8.86
C THR A 552 40.37 -39.48 -9.71
N ILE A 553 41.11 -38.39 -9.53
CA ILE A 553 42.50 -38.31 -9.95
C ILE A 553 43.34 -38.31 -8.66
N ARG A 554 43.88 -39.49 -8.37
CA ARG A 554 45.09 -39.66 -7.57
C ARG A 554 46.19 -38.78 -8.18
N ARG A 555 46.68 -37.80 -7.44
CA ARG A 555 48.02 -37.81 -6.82
C ARG A 555 48.17 -36.60 -5.93
#